data_AF-A0A418UVB2-F1
#
_entry.id   AF-A0A418UVB2-F1
#
_cell.length_a   1.000
_cell.length_b   1.000
_cell.length_c   1.000
_cell.angle_alpha   90.00
_cell.angle_beta   90.00
_cell.angle_gamma   90.00
#
_symmetry.space_group_name_H-M   'P 1'
#
loop_
_entity.id
_entity.type
_entity.pdbx_description
1 polymer ?
#
loop_
_entity_poly.entity_id
_entity_poly.type
_entity_poly.pdbx_seq_one_letter_code
_entity_poly.pdbx_strand_id
1 'polypeptide(L)'
;MLGLSLTACSVSVGGSDGGGADSAGSGDATTTEAAQGQDGSSGSDNASSSADSEGDAGSGTSDSDTSDITDPGWQDAISNGTRQTVSGSYAVSGSGESFNLVGDLDGELGVLGSEVTVAAENVGTLAVAGSDVTVYVRSVSTVMITGSDVKVYWLSGTPDVTDMGSGNVATQIG
;
A
#
# COMPACT_ATOMS: atom_id res chain seq x y z
N MET A 1 50.15 32.53 19.69
CA MET A 1 48.69 32.67 19.49
C MET A 1 48.37 32.21 18.08
N LEU A 2 47.83 31.00 17.93
CA LEU A 2 47.39 30.45 16.65
C LEU A 2 46.08 31.14 16.25
N GLY A 3 46.12 31.97 15.21
CA GLY A 3 44.93 32.52 14.56
C GLY A 3 44.53 31.63 13.39
N LEU A 4 43.35 31.02 13.46
CA LEU A 4 42.70 30.36 12.32
C LEU A 4 41.49 31.20 11.92
N SER A 5 41.64 31.98 10.85
CA SER A 5 40.51 32.61 10.16
C SER A 5 39.99 31.65 9.09
N LEU A 6 38.71 31.26 9.17
CA LEU A 6 38.02 30.50 8.13
C LEU A 6 37.06 31.42 7.36
N THR A 7 37.36 31.65 6.08
CA THR A 7 36.36 32.02 5.07
C THR A 7 36.74 31.34 3.76
N ALA A 8 36.09 30.21 3.45
CA ALA A 8 36.15 29.59 2.13
C ALA A 8 34.82 29.86 1.42
N CYS A 9 34.83 30.84 0.52
CA CYS A 9 33.76 31.03 -0.47
C CYS A 9 34.07 30.07 -1.63
N SER A 10 33.27 29.01 -1.79
CA SER A 10 33.37 28.12 -2.94
C SER A 10 32.77 28.79 -4.17
N VAL A 11 33.62 29.04 -5.17
CA VAL A 11 33.20 29.46 -6.51
C VAL A 11 33.05 28.21 -7.38
N SER A 12 31.89 28.08 -8.00
CA SER A 12 31.55 27.00 -8.93
C SER A 12 32.09 27.31 -10.33
N VAL A 13 32.85 26.38 -10.92
CA VAL A 13 33.24 26.40 -12.34
C VAL A 13 33.27 24.97 -12.89
N GLY A 14 32.46 24.76 -13.93
CA GLY A 14 32.52 23.70 -14.94
C GLY A 14 31.33 23.92 -15.88
N GLY A 15 31.44 24.34 -17.14
CA GLY A 15 32.34 23.88 -18.22
C GLY A 15 31.80 22.54 -18.74
N SER A 16 31.26 22.38 -19.96
CA SER A 16 31.82 22.77 -21.26
C SER A 16 30.81 22.71 -22.43
N ASP A 17 31.05 23.60 -23.40
CA ASP A 17 31.02 23.54 -24.89
C ASP A 17 30.19 22.44 -25.58
N GLY A 18 29.38 22.64 -26.63
CA GLY A 18 29.38 23.52 -27.83
C GLY A 18 28.88 22.62 -29.00
N GLY A 19 28.21 23.01 -30.10
CA GLY A 19 27.78 24.26 -30.72
C GLY A 19 27.02 23.94 -32.04
N GLY A 20 26.63 24.99 -32.80
CA GLY A 20 26.08 24.93 -34.18
C GLY A 20 24.62 25.42 -34.26
N ALA A 21 24.33 26.68 -34.62
CA ALA A 21 24.04 27.20 -35.98
C ALA A 21 22.74 26.59 -36.58
N ASP A 22 21.72 27.26 -37.14
CA ASP A 22 21.49 28.60 -37.68
C ASP A 22 19.97 28.77 -38.04
N SER A 23 19.54 30.00 -38.33
CA SER A 23 18.38 30.41 -39.17
C SER A 23 16.91 30.31 -38.69
N ALA A 24 16.32 31.50 -38.46
CA ALA A 24 14.98 32.03 -38.80
C ALA A 24 13.71 31.15 -38.84
N GLY A 25 12.69 31.55 -38.05
CA GLY A 25 11.28 31.22 -38.26
C GLY A 25 10.36 31.87 -37.22
N SER A 26 9.46 32.78 -37.65
CA SER A 26 8.40 33.40 -36.82
C SER A 26 7.25 32.44 -36.49
N GLY A 27 6.63 32.61 -35.32
CA GLY A 27 5.33 32.05 -34.92
C GLY A 27 5.27 31.89 -33.40
N ASP A 28 4.74 32.86 -32.66
CA ASP A 28 3.35 32.96 -32.18
C ASP A 28 3.11 32.27 -30.81
N ALA A 29 2.72 33.12 -29.85
CA ALA A 29 2.04 32.93 -28.57
C ALA A 29 2.05 31.56 -27.85
N THR A 30 2.68 31.52 -26.67
CA THR A 30 2.00 31.35 -25.35
C THR A 30 3.08 31.14 -24.28
N THR A 31 3.34 32.20 -23.50
CA THR A 31 3.97 32.08 -22.18
C THR A 31 2.88 31.64 -21.20
N THR A 32 2.89 30.37 -20.81
CA THR A 32 2.23 29.94 -19.57
C THR A 32 3.31 29.78 -18.52
N GLU A 33 3.30 30.74 -17.60
CA GLU A 33 4.11 30.74 -16.39
C GLU A 33 3.73 29.54 -15.52
N ALA A 34 4.69 28.64 -15.29
CA ALA A 34 4.58 27.63 -14.24
C ALA A 34 4.90 28.29 -12.90
N ALA A 35 3.87 28.89 -12.29
CA ALA A 35 3.90 29.30 -10.90
C ALA A 35 3.97 28.06 -10.01
N GLN A 36 5.11 27.88 -9.36
CA GLN A 36 5.27 27.03 -8.19
C GLN A 36 4.59 27.71 -7.00
N GLY A 37 3.72 27.00 -6.29
CA GLY A 37 3.23 27.45 -4.98
C GLY A 37 1.92 26.82 -4.53
N GLN A 38 2.02 25.84 -3.64
CA GLN A 38 1.09 25.45 -2.55
C GLN A 38 1.67 24.16 -1.97
N ASP A 39 2.57 24.22 -0.97
CA ASP A 39 2.30 24.47 0.45
C ASP A 39 0.93 23.97 0.93
N GLY A 40 0.99 22.95 1.78
CA GLY A 40 -0.14 22.25 2.36
C GLY A 40 0.35 21.22 3.38
N SER A 41 1.16 21.66 4.34
CA SER A 41 1.47 20.89 5.54
C SER A 41 0.37 21.13 6.56
N SER A 42 -0.44 20.12 6.87
CA SER A 42 -1.15 20.02 8.16
C SER A 42 -1.45 18.57 8.46
N GLY A 43 -1.05 18.17 9.68
CA GLY A 43 -1.08 16.80 10.16
C GLY A 43 -2.48 16.22 10.22
N SER A 44 -2.54 14.89 10.09
CA SER A 44 -3.66 14.12 10.61
C SER A 44 -3.09 13.24 11.69
N ASP A 45 -3.38 13.65 12.91
CA ASP A 45 -3.32 12.85 14.12
C ASP A 45 -4.02 11.50 13.85
N ASN A 46 -3.25 10.43 13.71
CA ASN A 46 -3.83 9.09 13.73
C ASN A 46 -4.11 8.76 15.20
N ALA A 47 -5.24 9.30 15.67
CA ALA A 47 -5.79 9.02 16.97
C ALA A 47 -6.05 7.51 17.05
N SER A 48 -5.37 6.88 18.01
CA SER A 48 -5.64 5.54 18.51
C SER A 48 -7.15 5.36 18.73
N SER A 49 -7.82 4.63 17.84
CA SER A 49 -9.12 4.03 18.16
C SER A 49 -8.84 2.68 18.82
N SER A 50 -8.70 2.73 20.14
CA SER A 50 -8.96 1.62 21.04
C SER A 50 -10.33 1.05 20.67
N ALA A 51 -10.38 -0.16 20.12
CA ALA A 51 -11.63 -0.88 19.95
C ALA A 51 -12.04 -1.41 21.33
N ASP A 52 -12.83 -0.60 22.03
CA ASP A 52 -13.51 -1.03 23.25
C ASP A 52 -14.39 -2.24 22.92
N SER A 53 -14.08 -3.36 23.58
CA SER A 53 -14.89 -4.57 23.58
C SER A 53 -16.17 -4.30 24.37
N GLU A 54 -17.27 -4.03 23.68
CA GLU A 54 -18.61 -4.14 24.24
C GLU A 54 -19.35 -5.25 23.50
N GLY A 55 -19.61 -6.34 24.23
CA GLY A 55 -20.35 -7.48 23.71
C GLY A 55 -21.82 -7.14 23.47
N ASP A 56 -22.26 -7.34 22.23
CA ASP A 56 -23.66 -7.55 21.90
C ASP A 56 -23.80 -8.96 21.30
N ALA A 57 -24.41 -9.86 22.07
CA ALA A 57 -24.87 -11.15 21.59
C ALA A 57 -26.25 -10.96 20.96
N GLY A 58 -26.28 -10.80 19.63
CA GLY A 58 -27.51 -10.48 18.92
C GLY A 58 -27.48 -10.74 17.42
N SER A 59 -27.37 -12.02 17.03
CA SER A 59 -27.87 -12.60 15.77
C SER A 59 -27.77 -11.70 14.52
N GLY A 60 -26.58 -11.67 13.93
CA GLY A 60 -26.36 -11.05 12.64
C GLY A 60 -24.94 -11.32 12.17
N THR A 61 -24.51 -12.59 12.25
CA THR A 61 -23.39 -13.00 11.42
C THR A 61 -23.86 -12.73 9.99
N SER A 62 -23.41 -11.63 9.40
CA SER A 62 -23.02 -11.70 8.00
C SER A 62 -21.90 -12.74 7.99
N ASP A 63 -22.32 -14.01 7.96
CA ASP A 63 -21.46 -15.13 7.63
C ASP A 63 -21.06 -14.80 6.21
N SER A 64 -19.90 -14.13 6.08
CA SER A 64 -19.14 -14.15 4.85
C SER A 64 -19.14 -15.62 4.41
N ASP A 65 -19.64 -15.90 3.22
CA ASP A 65 -19.88 -17.27 2.75
C ASP A 65 -18.52 -17.99 2.66
N THR A 66 -18.10 -18.60 3.77
CA THR A 66 -16.83 -19.30 3.93
C THR A 66 -16.91 -20.75 3.47
N SER A 67 -18.08 -21.19 3.00
CA SER A 67 -18.36 -22.55 2.53
C SER A 67 -17.39 -23.02 1.43
N ASP A 68 -16.88 -22.09 0.61
CA ASP A 68 -15.95 -22.37 -0.48
C ASP A 68 -14.46 -22.28 -0.07
N ILE A 69 -14.18 -21.87 1.17
CA ILE A 69 -12.81 -21.66 1.68
C ILE A 69 -12.29 -22.96 2.27
N THR A 70 -11.41 -23.66 1.54
CA THR A 70 -10.82 -24.93 1.98
C THR A 70 -9.41 -24.79 2.54
N ASP A 71 -8.73 -23.66 2.31
CA ASP A 71 -7.37 -23.45 2.79
C ASP A 71 -7.34 -23.35 4.33
N PRO A 72 -6.50 -24.16 5.02
CA PRO A 72 -6.47 -24.17 6.48
C PRO A 72 -5.89 -22.88 7.07
N GLY A 73 -4.95 -22.22 6.40
CA GLY A 73 -4.39 -20.95 6.85
C GLY A 73 -5.39 -19.81 6.74
N TRP A 74 -6.21 -19.82 5.70
CA TRP A 74 -7.33 -18.89 5.58
C TRP A 74 -8.41 -19.13 6.64
N GLN A 75 -8.82 -20.39 6.85
CA GLN A 75 -9.79 -20.71 7.91
C GLN A 75 -9.29 -20.31 9.30
N ASP A 76 -7.99 -20.45 9.56
CA ASP A 76 -7.36 -19.99 10.80
C ASP A 76 -7.44 -18.46 10.93
N ALA A 77 -7.07 -17.71 9.88
CA ALA A 77 -7.17 -16.26 9.87
C ALA A 77 -8.61 -15.74 10.08
N ILE A 78 -9.61 -16.45 9.57
CA ILE A 78 -11.03 -16.11 9.80
C ILE A 78 -11.44 -16.40 11.25
N SER A 79 -11.01 -17.54 11.80
CA SER A 79 -11.43 -18.03 13.12
C SER A 79 -10.71 -17.34 14.27
N ASN A 80 -9.42 -17.06 14.11
CA ASN A 80 -8.53 -16.51 15.14
C ASN A 80 -8.12 -15.06 14.88
N GLY A 81 -8.35 -14.52 13.68
CA GLY A 81 -8.03 -13.13 13.36
C GLY A 81 -9.00 -12.15 14.00
N THR A 82 -8.51 -10.93 14.27
CA THR A 82 -9.31 -9.82 14.77
C THR A 82 -10.32 -9.39 13.72
N ARG A 83 -11.61 -9.57 14.02
CA ARG A 83 -12.70 -9.21 13.09
C ARG A 83 -12.84 -7.68 12.97
N GLN A 84 -12.80 -7.18 11.74
CA GLN A 84 -12.95 -5.77 11.41
C GLN A 84 -14.00 -5.63 10.29
N THR A 85 -14.99 -4.76 10.48
CA THR A 85 -15.93 -4.42 9.41
C THR A 85 -15.33 -3.28 8.59
N VAL A 86 -15.12 -3.50 7.30
CA VAL A 86 -14.43 -2.57 6.41
C VAL A 86 -15.26 -2.25 5.18
N SER A 87 -14.97 -1.10 4.56
CA SER A 87 -15.62 -0.66 3.33
C SER A 87 -14.76 0.35 2.59
N GLY A 88 -14.75 0.32 1.26
CA GLY A 88 -13.96 1.26 0.45
C GLY A 88 -12.47 0.94 0.46
N SER A 89 -11.63 1.90 0.87
CA SER A 89 -10.19 1.69 1.03
C SER A 89 -9.83 1.50 2.50
N TYR A 90 -8.89 0.61 2.79
CA TYR A 90 -8.48 0.27 4.14
C TYR A 90 -6.98 -0.04 4.20
N ALA A 91 -6.36 0.17 5.35
CA ALA A 91 -4.96 -0.15 5.56
C ALA A 91 -4.78 -0.92 6.86
N VAL A 92 -4.06 -2.02 6.79
CA VAL A 92 -3.61 -2.83 7.92
C VAL A 92 -2.16 -2.47 8.20
N SER A 93 -1.85 -2.17 9.45
CA SER A 93 -0.49 -1.93 9.92
C SER A 93 -0.26 -2.60 11.26
N GLY A 94 0.81 -3.36 11.41
CA GLY A 94 1.11 -4.05 12.67
C GLY A 94 2.26 -5.03 12.56
N SER A 95 2.44 -5.84 13.61
CA SER A 95 3.44 -6.91 13.61
C SER A 95 2.95 -8.15 14.35
N GLY A 96 2.98 -9.32 13.70
CA GLY A 96 2.56 -10.59 14.30
C GLY A 96 1.04 -10.70 14.53
N GLU A 97 0.26 -9.90 13.81
CA GLU A 97 -1.20 -9.82 13.98
C GLU A 97 -1.94 -10.51 12.83
N SER A 98 -3.12 -11.03 13.15
CA SER A 98 -4.04 -11.64 12.18
C SER A 98 -5.35 -10.86 12.13
N PHE A 99 -5.83 -10.55 10.92
CA PHE A 99 -7.01 -9.73 10.68
C PHE A 99 -8.04 -10.48 9.85
N ASN A 100 -9.31 -10.41 10.25
CA ASN A 100 -10.46 -10.91 9.50
C ASN A 100 -11.31 -9.72 9.06
N LEU A 101 -11.05 -9.23 7.84
CA LEU A 101 -11.73 -8.09 7.25
C LEU A 101 -13.02 -8.58 6.57
N VAL A 102 -14.17 -8.08 7.05
CA VAL A 102 -15.49 -8.44 6.54
C VAL A 102 -16.15 -7.23 5.91
N GLY A 103 -16.68 -7.41 4.69
CA GLY A 103 -17.21 -6.35 3.85
C GLY A 103 -16.45 -6.20 2.53
N ASP A 104 -16.97 -5.32 1.68
CA ASP A 104 -16.43 -5.09 0.33
C ASP A 104 -15.41 -3.95 0.32
N LEU A 105 -14.18 -4.26 -0.10
CA LEU A 105 -13.11 -3.29 -0.32
C LEU A 105 -12.98 -3.02 -1.83
N ASP A 106 -13.92 -2.26 -2.40
CA ASP A 106 -13.84 -1.86 -3.82
C ASP A 106 -12.60 -1.01 -4.14
N GLY A 107 -11.96 -0.44 -3.11
CA GLY A 107 -10.79 0.42 -3.22
C GLY A 107 -9.46 -0.32 -3.01
N GLU A 108 -8.56 0.36 -2.32
CA GLU A 108 -7.23 -0.17 -1.99
C GLU A 108 -7.21 -0.81 -0.60
N LEU A 109 -6.65 -2.02 -0.51
CA LEU A 109 -6.22 -2.64 0.74
C LEU A 109 -4.71 -2.52 0.86
N GLY A 110 -4.23 -1.64 1.74
CA GLY A 110 -2.82 -1.54 2.08
C GLY A 110 -2.45 -2.52 3.19
N VAL A 111 -1.40 -3.31 3.02
CA VAL A 111 -0.84 -4.17 4.08
C VAL A 111 0.60 -3.76 4.35
N LEU A 112 0.77 -3.12 5.48
CA LEU A 112 1.99 -2.49 5.96
C LEU A 112 2.42 -3.25 7.23
N GLY A 113 3.71 -3.54 7.42
CA GLY A 113 4.20 -4.21 8.63
C GLY A 113 4.75 -5.63 8.41
N SER A 114 4.91 -6.39 9.48
CA SER A 114 5.69 -7.63 9.47
C SER A 114 4.94 -8.81 10.08
N GLU A 115 5.06 -10.02 9.54
CA GLU A 115 4.40 -11.21 10.11
C GLU A 115 2.87 -11.03 10.24
N VAL A 116 2.27 -10.31 9.30
CA VAL A 116 0.83 -10.00 9.30
C VAL A 116 0.08 -11.02 8.47
N THR A 117 -1.05 -11.52 8.98
CA THR A 117 -1.99 -12.34 8.22
C THR A 117 -3.31 -11.60 8.02
N VAL A 118 -3.81 -11.55 6.79
CA VAL A 118 -5.08 -10.87 6.46
C VAL A 118 -6.00 -11.82 5.71
N ALA A 119 -7.23 -11.97 6.17
CA ALA A 119 -8.33 -12.56 5.42
C ALA A 119 -9.30 -11.46 5.01
N ALA A 120 -9.65 -11.37 3.72
CA ALA A 120 -10.65 -10.44 3.20
C ALA A 120 -11.52 -11.09 2.11
N GLU A 121 -12.66 -10.48 1.80
CA GLU A 121 -13.58 -10.98 0.77
C GLU A 121 -13.21 -10.44 -0.62
N ASN A 122 -13.73 -9.27 -0.99
CA ASN A 122 -13.48 -8.65 -2.28
C ASN A 122 -12.54 -7.46 -2.11
N VAL A 123 -11.50 -7.39 -2.93
CA VAL A 123 -10.52 -6.30 -2.92
C VAL A 123 -10.33 -5.76 -4.34
N GLY A 124 -10.45 -4.44 -4.55
CA GLY A 124 -10.12 -3.83 -5.82
C GLY A 124 -8.62 -3.94 -6.10
N THR A 125 -7.82 -3.25 -5.28
CA THR A 125 -6.35 -3.24 -5.36
C THR A 125 -5.75 -3.67 -4.04
N LEU A 126 -4.90 -4.70 -4.05
CA LEU A 126 -4.11 -5.10 -2.91
C LEU A 126 -2.69 -4.54 -3.03
N ALA A 127 -2.26 -3.72 -2.08
CA ALA A 127 -0.91 -3.17 -2.01
C ALA A 127 -0.17 -3.70 -0.77
N VAL A 128 0.86 -4.51 -0.96
CA VAL A 128 1.64 -5.11 0.14
C VAL A 128 3.06 -4.59 0.13
N ALA A 129 3.42 -3.84 1.16
CA ALA A 129 4.77 -3.29 1.36
C ALA A 129 5.50 -3.90 2.58
N GLY A 130 4.87 -4.86 3.25
CA GLY A 130 5.37 -5.50 4.46
C GLY A 130 6.40 -6.63 4.25
N SER A 131 6.76 -7.29 5.34
CA SER A 131 7.64 -8.48 5.34
C SER A 131 6.95 -9.68 5.98
N ASP A 132 7.15 -10.90 5.47
CA ASP A 132 6.53 -12.12 6.02
C ASP A 132 4.99 -12.01 6.11
N VAL A 133 4.38 -11.36 5.12
CA VAL A 133 2.94 -11.10 5.09
C VAL A 133 2.22 -12.24 4.39
N THR A 134 1.08 -12.68 4.92
CA THR A 134 0.17 -13.61 4.24
C THR A 134 -1.19 -12.97 4.04
N VAL A 135 -1.68 -12.89 2.80
CA VAL A 135 -2.98 -12.31 2.47
C VAL A 135 -3.84 -13.35 1.76
N TYR A 136 -5.03 -13.58 2.27
CA TYR A 136 -6.07 -14.41 1.67
C TYR A 136 -7.24 -13.52 1.24
N VAL A 137 -7.63 -13.61 -0.02
CA VAL A 137 -8.78 -12.87 -0.58
C VAL A 137 -9.70 -13.78 -1.38
N ARG A 138 -11.00 -13.49 -1.40
CA ARG A 138 -11.95 -14.22 -2.27
C ARG A 138 -11.74 -13.83 -3.73
N SER A 139 -11.72 -12.53 -3.99
CA SER A 139 -11.41 -11.99 -5.31
C SER A 139 -10.58 -10.73 -5.20
N VAL A 140 -9.68 -10.55 -6.16
CA VAL A 140 -8.87 -9.34 -6.28
C VAL A 140 -8.65 -8.99 -7.74
N SER A 141 -8.63 -7.70 -8.07
CA SER A 141 -8.40 -7.24 -9.45
C SER A 141 -6.93 -6.93 -9.71
N THR A 142 -6.28 -6.23 -8.78
CA THR A 142 -4.87 -5.83 -8.91
C THR A 142 -4.10 -6.21 -7.66
N VAL A 143 -2.90 -6.77 -7.83
CA VAL A 143 -1.99 -7.09 -6.72
C VAL A 143 -0.65 -6.39 -6.97
N MET A 144 -0.23 -5.54 -6.03
CA MET A 144 1.03 -4.82 -6.05
C MET A 144 1.85 -5.22 -4.83
N ILE A 145 3.01 -5.85 -5.05
CA ILE A 145 3.88 -6.32 -3.99
C ILE A 145 5.22 -5.60 -4.09
N THR A 146 5.57 -4.83 -3.07
CA THR A 146 6.89 -4.19 -2.91
C THR A 146 7.65 -4.72 -1.69
N GLY A 147 6.99 -5.54 -0.88
CA GLY A 147 7.50 -6.18 0.32
C GLY A 147 8.47 -7.34 0.08
N SER A 148 8.69 -8.15 1.12
CA SER A 148 9.50 -9.38 1.04
C SER A 148 8.84 -10.55 1.76
N ASP A 149 9.05 -11.76 1.25
CA ASP A 149 8.45 -12.99 1.80
C ASP A 149 6.92 -12.91 1.90
N VAL A 150 6.29 -12.19 0.96
CA VAL A 150 4.85 -11.98 0.89
C VAL A 150 4.17 -13.17 0.20
N LYS A 151 3.09 -13.68 0.77
CA LYS A 151 2.24 -14.72 0.20
C LYS A 151 0.84 -14.19 -0.01
N VAL A 152 0.41 -14.07 -1.27
CA VAL A 152 -0.94 -13.67 -1.64
C VAL A 152 -1.67 -14.86 -2.24
N TYR A 153 -2.83 -15.16 -1.69
CA TYR A 153 -3.71 -16.24 -2.11
C TYR A 153 -5.09 -15.70 -2.46
N TRP A 154 -5.61 -16.11 -3.63
CA TRP A 154 -6.99 -15.77 -4.02
C TRP A 154 -7.80 -16.99 -4.46
N LEU A 155 -9.11 -16.97 -4.23
CA LEU A 155 -9.99 -18.09 -4.61
C LEU A 155 -10.33 -18.06 -6.10
N SER A 156 -10.78 -16.91 -6.61
CA SER A 156 -11.29 -16.77 -7.98
C SER A 156 -10.79 -15.50 -8.67
N GLY A 157 -10.83 -15.50 -10.00
CA GLY A 157 -10.37 -14.41 -10.85
C GLY A 157 -8.94 -14.55 -11.35
N THR A 158 -8.51 -13.56 -12.11
CA THR A 158 -7.17 -13.46 -12.72
C THR A 158 -6.62 -12.06 -12.48
N PRO A 159 -6.05 -11.77 -11.30
CA PRO A 159 -5.56 -10.43 -11.01
C PRO A 159 -4.35 -10.06 -11.85
N ASP A 160 -4.20 -8.76 -12.10
CA ASP A 160 -2.96 -8.19 -12.60
C ASP A 160 -1.94 -8.12 -11.44
N VAL A 161 -0.95 -9.01 -11.46
CA VAL A 161 0.07 -9.10 -10.41
C VAL A 161 1.34 -8.34 -10.85
N THR A 162 1.72 -7.35 -10.05
CA THR A 162 3.00 -6.64 -10.14
C THR A 162 3.81 -6.92 -8.88
N ASP A 163 4.89 -7.67 -9.03
CA ASP A 163 5.83 -7.98 -7.95
C ASP A 163 7.17 -7.28 -8.20
N MET A 164 7.53 -6.39 -7.28
CA MET A 164 8.79 -5.64 -7.26
C MET A 164 9.65 -5.99 -6.04
N GLY A 165 9.24 -6.98 -5.26
CA GLY A 165 9.87 -7.39 -4.01
C GLY A 165 10.78 -8.62 -4.16
N SER A 166 10.97 -9.35 -3.06
CA SER A 166 11.82 -10.55 -3.02
C SER A 166 11.17 -11.69 -2.22
N GLY A 167 11.26 -12.92 -2.72
CA GLY A 167 10.74 -14.10 -2.01
C GLY A 167 9.20 -14.20 -2.00
N ASN A 168 8.54 -13.44 -2.87
CA ASN A 168 7.09 -13.34 -2.87
C ASN A 168 6.43 -14.48 -3.66
N VAL A 169 5.21 -14.82 -3.27
CA VAL A 169 4.35 -15.83 -3.90
C VAL A 169 2.98 -15.21 -4.08
N ALA A 170 2.44 -15.30 -5.30
CA ALA A 170 1.08 -14.91 -5.62
C ALA A 170 0.44 -16.08 -6.37
N THR A 171 -0.54 -16.76 -5.77
CA THR A 171 -1.18 -17.93 -6.39
C THR A 171 -2.67 -18.01 -6.13
N GLN A 172 -3.39 -18.56 -7.10
CA GLN A 172 -4.78 -18.95 -6.92
C GLN A 172 -4.87 -20.27 -6.13
N ILE A 173 -5.88 -20.41 -5.28
CA ILE A 173 -6.13 -21.57 -4.41
C ILE A 173 -7.54 -22.17 -4.57
N GLY A 174 -8.14 -22.02 -5.76
CA GLY A 174 -9.47 -22.54 -6.13
C GLY A 174 -9.45 -23.89 -6.84
#